data_AF-A0A529LKF0-F1
#
_entry.id   AF-A0A529LKF0-F1
#
_cell.length_a   1.000
_cell.length_b   1.000
_cell.length_c   1.000
_cell.angle_alpha   90.00
_cell.angle_beta   90.00
_cell.angle_gamma   90.00
#
_symmetry.space_group_name_H-M   'P 1'
#
loop_
_entity.id
_entity.type
_entity.pdbx_description
1 polymer ?
#
loop_
_entity_poly.entity_id
_entity_poly.type
_entity_poly.pdbx_seq_one_letter_code
_entity_poly.pdbx_strand_id
1 'polypeptide(L)' 'LGSDTFLHVQADGVGPLTVRADGELGVHHGDTIYLTPDKAKLHRFGADGKAI' A
#
# COMPACT_ATOMS: atom_id res chain seq x y z
N LEU A 1 -3.04 -6.23 21.50
CA LEU A 1 -3.49 -4.87 21.16
C LEU A 1 -2.41 -4.30 20.24
N GLY A 2 -2.73 -4.03 18.96
CA GLY A 2 -1.74 -3.80 17.89
C GLY A 2 -1.94 -4.76 16.71
N SER A 3 -3.18 -4.90 16.21
CA SER A 3 -3.50 -5.85 15.13
C SER A 3 -3.00 -5.40 13.76
N ASP A 4 -2.84 -4.09 13.58
CA ASP A 4 -2.51 -3.49 12.30
C ASP A 4 -1.58 -2.29 12.51
N THR A 5 -0.64 -2.15 11.59
CA THR A 5 0.20 -0.96 11.43
C THR A 5 -0.21 -0.26 10.14
N PHE A 6 -0.48 1.05 10.22
CA PHE A 6 -0.75 1.88 9.05
C PHE A 6 0.49 2.69 8.68
N LEU A 7 0.90 2.60 7.43
CA LEU A 7 2.07 3.27 6.87
C LEU A 7 1.62 4.30 5.83
N HIS A 8 2.24 5.47 5.87
CA HIS A 8 2.18 6.45 4.78
C HIS A 8 3.46 6.32 3.96
N VAL A 9 3.34 5.76 2.77
CA VAL A 9 4.48 5.40 1.92
C VAL A 9 4.52 6.32 0.71
N GLN A 10 5.69 6.89 0.41
CA GLN A 10 5.92 7.55 -0.87
C GLN A 10 6.35 6.50 -1.88
N ALA A 11 5.50 6.20 -2.85
CA ALA A 11 5.80 5.22 -3.90
C ALA A 11 6.27 5.91 -5.17
N ASP A 12 7.41 5.47 -5.68
CA ASP A 12 8.05 6.06 -6.85
C ASP A 12 7.14 6.03 -8.09
N GLY A 13 6.90 7.19 -8.69
CA GLY A 13 6.05 7.35 -9.87
C GLY A 13 4.54 7.15 -9.63
N VAL A 14 4.12 6.82 -8.41
CA VAL A 14 2.70 6.59 -8.04
C VAL A 14 2.21 7.65 -7.05
N GLY A 15 3.09 8.17 -6.19
CA GLY A 15 2.75 9.15 -5.16
C GLY A 15 2.44 8.52 -3.80
N PRO A 16 1.76 9.24 -2.89
CA PRO A 16 1.51 8.77 -1.54
C PRO A 16 0.50 7.61 -1.52
N LEU A 17 0.82 6.57 -0.76
CA LEU A 17 -0.03 5.40 -0.51
C LEU A 17 -0.24 5.19 0.98
N THR A 18 -1.47 4.83 1.35
CA THR A 18 -1.79 4.31 2.68
C THR A 18 -1.75 2.78 2.62
N VAL A 19 -0.84 2.18 3.38
CA VAL A 19 -0.63 0.74 3.42
C VAL A 19 -0.97 0.23 4.80
N ARG A 20 -1.70 -0.89 4.88
CA ARG A 20 -1.94 -1.62 6.11
C ARG A 20 -1.07 -2.87 6.13
N ALA A 21 -0.32 -3.05 7.22
CA ALA A 21 0.43 -4.25 7.51
C ALA A 21 -0.16 -4.91 8.76
N ASP A 22 -0.21 -6.24 8.77
CA ASP A 22 -0.74 -6.97 9.91
C ASP A 22 0.32 -7.00 11.04
N GLY A 23 -0.12 -6.79 12.27
CA GLY A 23 0.70 -6.81 13.47
C GLY A 23 1.63 -5.61 13.64
N GLU A 24 2.74 -5.84 14.35
CA GLU A 24 3.79 -4.86 14.61
C GLU A 24 4.89 -4.98 13.54
N LEU A 25 5.09 -3.90 12.80
CA LEU A 25 6.14 -3.80 11.78
C LEU A 25 7.20 -2.80 12.25
N GLY A 26 8.42 -3.28 12.51
CA GLY A 26 9.55 -2.48 13.01
C GLY A 26 10.20 -1.57 11.96
N VAL A 27 9.40 -0.85 11.19
CA VAL A 27 9.85 0.11 10.16
C VAL A 27 9.81 1.53 10.71
N HIS A 28 10.76 2.34 10.27
CA HIS A 28 10.92 3.73 10.69
C HIS A 28 10.75 4.67 9.50
N HIS A 29 10.52 5.95 9.79
CA HIS A 29 10.46 6.96 8.75
C HIS A 29 11.80 7.04 8.00
N GLY A 30 11.75 7.00 6.67
CA GLY A 30 12.93 7.01 5.81
C GLY A 30 13.43 5.61 5.40
N ASP A 31 12.89 4.55 6.01
CA ASP A 31 13.20 3.18 5.57
C ASP A 31 12.63 2.94 4.17
N THR A 32 13.43 2.26 3.34
CA THR A 32 12.96 1.76 2.04
C THR A 32 12.26 0.43 2.25
N ILE A 33 11.00 0.34 1.82
CA ILE A 33 10.20 -0.88 1.86
C ILE A 33 9.70 -1.24 0.46
N TYR A 34 9.32 -2.50 0.28
CA TYR A 34 8.74 -3.00 -0.97
C TYR A 34 7.30 -3.42 -0.75
N LEU A 35 6.42 -3.01 -1.66
CA LEU A 35 5.00 -3.33 -1.62
C LEU A 35 4.67 -4.42 -2.65
N THR A 36 4.05 -5.51 -2.21
CA THR A 36 3.52 -6.55 -3.10
C THR A 36 2.00 -6.53 -3.02
N PRO A 37 1.30 -6.09 -4.08
CA PRO A 37 -0.16 -6.07 -4.07
C PRO A 37 -0.73 -7.48 -4.11
N ASP A 38 -1.81 -7.70 -3.35
CA ASP A 38 -2.61 -8.91 -3.44
C ASP A 38 -3.38 -8.93 -4.77
N LYS A 39 -3.00 -9.84 -5.65
CA LYS A 39 -3.58 -9.96 -7.00
C LYS A 39 -5.08 -10.24 -6.97
N ALA A 40 -5.59 -10.88 -5.92
CA ALA A 40 -7.03 -11.16 -5.79
C ALA A 40 -7.85 -9.91 -5.45
N LYS A 41 -7.20 -8.81 -5.04
CA LYS A 41 -7.82 -7.55 -4.62
C LYS A 41 -7.42 -6.38 -5.52
N LEU A 42 -6.87 -6.66 -6.70
CA LEU A 42 -6.52 -5.62 -7.66
C LEU A 42 -7.78 -5.10 -8.37
N HIS A 43 -8.07 -3.82 -8.14
CA HIS A 43 -9.08 -3.09 -8.89
C HIS A 43 -8.41 -2.34 -10.04
N ARG A 44 -8.90 -2.55 -11.27
CA ARG A 44 -8.38 -1.90 -12.48
C ARG A 44 -9.48 -1.06 -13.11
N PHE A 45 -9.10 0.09 -13.66
CA PHE A 45 -10.03 1.01 -14.29
C PHE A 45 -9.55 1.38 -15.70
N GLY A 46 -10.49 1.46 -16.64
CA GLY A 46 -10.25 1.92 -18.01
C GLY A 46 -10.11 3.44 -18.11
N ALA A 47 -9.78 3.93 -19.30
CA ALA A 47 -9.67 5.36 -19.56
C ALA A 47 -10.99 6.13 -19.39
N ASP A 48 -12.12 5.43 -19.47
CA ASP A 48 -13.46 5.96 -19.19
C ASP A 48 -13.82 5.93 -17.70
N GLY A 49 -12.88 5.50 -16.84
CA GLY A 49 -13.05 5.41 -15.39
C GLY A 49 -13.85 4.20 -14.92
N LYS A 50 -14.27 3.29 -15.80
CA LYS A 50 -15.03 2.10 -15.41
C LYS A 50 -14.11 0.96 -15.01
N ALA A 51 -14.59 0.14 -14.07
CA ALA A 51 -13.91 -1.08 -13.69
C ALA A 51 -13.80 -2.05 -14.88
N ILE A 52 -12.66 -2.76 -14.97
CA ILE A 52 -12.40 -3.80 -15.98
C ILE A 52 -12.18 -5.16 -15.36
#